data_AF-A0A0Q0EVG7-F1
#
_entry.id   AF-A0A0Q0EVG7-F1
#
_cell.length_a   1.000
_cell.length_b   1.000
_cell.length_c   1.000
_cell.angle_alpha   90.00
_cell.angle_beta   90.00
_cell.angle_gamma   90.00
#
_symmetry.space_group_name_H-M   'P 1'
#
loop_
_entity.id
_entity.type
_entity.pdbx_description
1 polymer ?
#
loop_
_entity_poly.entity_id
_entity_poly.type
_entity_poly.pdbx_seq_one_letter_code
_entity_poly.pdbx_strand_id
1 'polypeptide(L)'
;MTITEQLSALSSILARSDLHSLFQPIVSLSERRILGYEALTRGPSNSPLHSPLNLFAIARQAGRLSELELSCRESACRRFSQQKLPGKLFLNVSPESLLETSHPPGRTLEMLRRYQIAPKDVVIELTEQMPTDDFDLLYNALHHYRDMGFSIALDDLGAGYSSLRLWSELRPDYVKIDRHFIDGIHQDAVKREFVGSMLQMAKASRATVIAEGIELPEELAALKDMGVDLVQGYLLARPQERPPRDTRTMLPKAEAASAPLNEEAADLSALLNPQPSVSQSTPTAEVLEAFRRQANLNSLAVLDDDARPCGIVHRHSLSEALLKPFGTELFARKPISRLMSDDFLAVEVSQSLQQVSRLLTSRARQRIEEDFIITSNGAYLGLGRVIDVLKLITEMKIQQARYANPLTLLPGNVPIQQCLTRLLQQGRESMICYVDIDSFKPFNDIYGYARGDEVLLCLAQCLNDRVDPSRDFVGHIGGDDFLMVLGFEDWERRLKNLLDDFQNQCRRFYRAEHLEAGCFIALNRQGQRQDFPLLSLSIGVVHLHEESCAHVDASQLADLASQAKHFAKDVAGASIHVIDSTRMDLLMQA
;
A
#
# COMPACT_ATOMS: atom_id res chain seq x y z
N MET A 1 -17.18 21.86 37.60
CA MET A 1 -18.35 22.68 37.27
C MET A 1 -19.60 21.86 37.51
N THR A 2 -20.65 22.50 38.03
CA THR A 2 -22.00 21.91 38.05
C THR A 2 -22.57 21.86 36.62
N ILE A 3 -23.58 21.03 36.38
CA ILE A 3 -24.26 20.94 35.07
C ILE A 3 -24.79 22.32 34.64
N THR A 4 -25.32 23.10 35.58
CA THR A 4 -25.82 24.46 35.33
C THR A 4 -24.71 25.42 34.85
N GLU A 5 -23.51 25.33 35.45
CA GLU A 5 -22.35 26.10 34.99
C GLU A 5 -21.90 25.68 33.59
N GLN A 6 -21.96 24.38 33.26
CA GLN A 6 -21.64 23.88 31.93
C GLN A 6 -22.65 24.34 30.86
N LEU A 7 -23.94 24.37 31.17
CA LEU A 7 -24.97 24.88 30.25
C LEU A 7 -24.81 26.39 29.98
N SER A 8 -24.45 27.16 31.02
CA SER A 8 -24.13 28.59 30.88
C SER A 8 -22.85 28.80 30.05
N ALA A 9 -21.84 27.96 30.26
CA ALA A 9 -20.61 27.97 29.48
C ALA A 9 -20.87 27.65 28.00
N LEU A 10 -21.67 26.62 27.71
CA LEU A 10 -22.08 26.27 26.34
C LEU A 10 -22.79 27.46 25.66
N SER A 11 -23.73 28.11 26.34
CA SER A 11 -24.43 29.26 25.79
C SER A 11 -23.49 30.42 25.46
N SER A 12 -22.47 30.64 26.29
CA SER A 12 -21.43 31.64 26.06
C SER A 12 -20.53 31.28 24.88
N ILE A 13 -20.14 30.00 24.75
CA ILE A 13 -19.34 29.47 23.64
C ILE A 13 -20.07 29.68 22.32
N LEU A 14 -21.37 29.31 22.24
CA LEU A 14 -22.17 29.45 21.03
C LEU A 14 -22.38 30.92 20.65
N ALA A 15 -22.71 31.78 21.63
CA ALA A 15 -22.91 33.20 21.39
C ALA A 15 -21.66 33.94 20.91
N ARG A 16 -20.47 33.51 21.37
CA ARG A 16 -19.17 34.12 21.01
C ARG A 16 -18.45 33.38 19.87
N SER A 17 -18.98 32.24 19.43
CA SER A 17 -18.31 31.30 18.53
C SER A 17 -16.88 30.94 19.01
N ASP A 18 -16.73 30.72 20.32
CA ASP A 18 -15.44 30.45 20.99
C ASP A 18 -15.05 28.97 20.87
N LEU A 19 -14.96 28.52 19.63
CA LEU A 19 -14.56 27.19 19.22
C LEU A 19 -13.30 27.28 18.38
N HIS A 20 -12.41 26.30 18.58
CA HIS A 20 -11.18 26.19 17.83
C HIS A 20 -11.17 24.87 17.07
N SER A 21 -10.85 24.93 15.77
CA SER A 21 -10.63 23.74 14.95
C SER A 21 -9.13 23.49 14.86
N LEU A 22 -8.71 22.32 15.34
CA LEU A 22 -7.41 21.73 15.05
C LEU A 22 -7.52 20.92 13.76
N PHE A 23 -6.40 20.75 13.07
CA PHE A 23 -6.33 19.96 11.84
C PHE A 23 -5.33 18.84 12.00
N GLN A 24 -5.73 17.63 11.63
CA GLN A 24 -4.83 16.49 11.53
C GLN A 24 -4.73 16.05 10.06
N PRO A 25 -3.53 15.90 9.50
CA PRO A 25 -3.37 15.54 8.10
C PRO A 25 -3.68 14.06 7.87
N ILE A 26 -4.32 13.79 6.73
CA ILE A 26 -4.49 12.46 6.14
C ILE A 26 -3.52 12.37 4.95
N VAL A 27 -2.62 11.40 4.99
CA VAL A 27 -1.48 11.30 4.06
C VAL A 27 -1.68 10.12 3.11
N SER A 28 -1.43 10.34 1.81
CA SER A 28 -1.29 9.24 0.84
C SER A 28 0.17 8.79 0.78
N LEU A 29 0.38 7.49 1.00
CA LEU A 29 1.70 6.87 0.99
C LEU A 29 2.26 6.75 -0.42
N SER A 30 1.44 6.33 -1.38
CA SER A 30 1.86 6.17 -2.78
C SER A 30 2.20 7.52 -3.40
N GLU A 31 1.31 8.52 -3.27
CA GLU A 31 1.51 9.84 -3.86
C GLU A 31 2.44 10.74 -3.05
N ARG A 32 2.83 10.31 -1.84
CA ARG A 32 3.64 11.07 -0.87
C ARG A 32 3.14 12.50 -0.71
N ARG A 33 1.82 12.71 -0.63
CA ARG A 33 1.21 14.02 -0.40
C ARG A 33 0.12 13.96 0.65
N ILE A 34 -0.27 15.13 1.15
CA ILE A 34 -1.43 15.26 2.02
C ILE A 34 -2.69 15.22 1.14
N LEU A 35 -3.59 14.27 1.41
CA LEU A 35 -4.89 14.20 0.76
C LEU A 35 -5.81 15.32 1.25
N GLY A 36 -5.79 15.57 2.57
CA GLY A 36 -6.63 16.53 3.24
C GLY A 36 -6.38 16.57 4.74
N TYR A 37 -7.27 17.24 5.45
CA TYR A 37 -7.19 17.40 6.90
C TYR A 37 -8.53 17.13 7.57
N GLU A 38 -8.49 16.38 8.65
CA GLU A 38 -9.61 16.23 9.57
C GLU A 38 -9.70 17.43 10.51
N ALA A 39 -10.87 18.06 10.54
CA ALA A 39 -11.16 19.16 11.45
C ALA A 39 -11.68 18.64 12.79
N LEU A 40 -10.86 18.81 13.82
CA LEU A 40 -11.13 18.36 15.18
C LEU A 40 -11.44 19.55 16.09
N THR A 41 -12.68 19.62 16.56
CA THR A 41 -13.14 20.75 17.38
C THR A 41 -12.61 20.66 18.81
N ARG A 42 -12.24 21.82 19.36
CA ARG A 42 -11.93 22.05 20.77
C ARG A 42 -12.70 23.26 21.27
N GLY A 43 -13.28 23.14 22.47
CA GLY A 43 -13.78 24.31 23.17
C GLY A 43 -12.65 25.12 23.81
N PRO A 44 -12.98 26.16 24.60
CA PRO A 44 -11.98 27.02 25.25
C PRO A 44 -11.06 26.22 26.17
N SER A 45 -9.74 26.43 26.08
CA SER A 45 -8.73 25.65 26.80
C SER A 45 -8.81 25.77 28.33
N ASN A 46 -9.39 26.87 28.82
CA ASN A 46 -9.64 27.13 30.24
C ASN A 46 -11.03 26.65 30.71
N SER A 47 -11.72 25.83 29.92
CA SER A 47 -13.07 25.32 30.21
C SER A 47 -13.09 23.79 30.28
N PRO A 48 -13.92 23.17 31.14
CA PRO A 48 -14.16 21.73 31.08
C PRO A 48 -14.80 21.29 29.75
N LEU A 49 -15.35 22.23 28.97
CA LEU A 49 -15.85 22.02 27.62
C LEU A 49 -14.75 22.11 26.54
N HIS A 50 -13.46 22.15 26.92
CA HIS A 50 -12.35 22.02 25.97
C HIS A 50 -12.41 20.68 25.22
N SER A 51 -12.69 19.60 25.96
CA SER A 51 -12.80 18.25 25.40
C SER A 51 -14.06 18.13 24.54
N PRO A 52 -13.95 17.64 23.29
CA PRO A 52 -15.10 17.46 22.40
C PRO A 52 -16.14 16.50 23.01
N LEU A 53 -15.71 15.41 23.66
CA LEU A 53 -16.63 14.46 24.29
C LEU A 53 -17.58 15.15 25.28
N ASN A 54 -17.04 15.98 26.17
CA ASN A 54 -17.82 16.71 27.17
C ASN A 54 -18.67 17.83 26.53
N LEU A 55 -18.10 18.55 25.56
CA LEU A 55 -18.78 19.63 24.84
C LEU A 55 -20.05 19.13 24.12
N PHE A 56 -19.93 18.02 23.38
CA PHE A 56 -21.04 17.43 22.64
C PHE A 56 -22.07 16.76 23.56
N ALA A 57 -21.63 16.11 24.65
CA ALA A 57 -22.55 15.55 25.65
C ALA A 57 -23.45 16.63 26.28
N ILE A 58 -22.87 17.77 26.67
CA ILE A 58 -23.63 18.89 27.26
C ILE A 58 -24.54 19.56 26.21
N ALA A 59 -24.09 19.71 24.96
CA ALA A 59 -24.92 20.26 23.89
C ALA A 59 -26.13 19.38 23.57
N ARG A 60 -25.97 18.05 23.60
CA ARG A 60 -27.07 17.11 23.45
C ARG A 60 -28.07 17.20 24.61
N GLN A 61 -27.57 17.23 25.85
CA GLN A 61 -28.43 17.40 27.03
C GLN A 61 -29.22 18.72 26.99
N ALA A 62 -28.66 19.77 26.36
CA ALA A 62 -29.29 21.06 26.18
C ALA A 62 -30.26 21.13 24.98
N GLY A 63 -30.33 20.11 24.13
CA GLY A 63 -31.07 20.15 22.86
C GLY A 63 -30.52 21.16 21.85
N ARG A 64 -29.20 21.43 21.89
CA ARG A 64 -28.50 22.42 21.05
C ARG A 64 -27.37 21.79 20.22
N LEU A 65 -27.47 20.50 19.91
CA LEU A 65 -26.46 19.77 19.17
C LEU A 65 -26.25 20.34 17.77
N SER A 66 -27.32 20.53 16.99
CA SER A 66 -27.22 21.10 15.64
C SER A 66 -26.65 22.52 15.60
N GLU A 67 -26.94 23.34 16.62
CA GLU A 67 -26.37 24.68 16.72
C GLU A 67 -24.87 24.62 16.98
N LEU A 68 -24.43 23.72 17.87
CA LEU A 68 -23.01 23.47 18.12
C LEU A 68 -22.32 22.97 16.86
N GLU A 69 -22.85 21.95 16.18
CA GLU A 69 -22.24 21.41 14.97
C GLU A 69 -22.10 22.46 13.86
N LEU A 70 -23.12 23.30 13.67
CA LEU A 70 -23.03 24.39 12.70
C LEU A 70 -21.90 25.36 13.05
N SER A 71 -21.73 25.69 14.34
CA SER A 71 -20.62 26.52 14.80
C SER A 71 -19.25 25.84 14.65
N CYS A 72 -19.18 24.52 14.84
CA CYS A 72 -17.97 23.71 14.59
C CYS A 72 -17.58 23.76 13.11
N ARG A 73 -18.54 23.53 12.21
CA ARG A 73 -18.34 23.57 10.75
C ARG A 73 -17.91 24.97 10.29
N GLU A 74 -18.53 26.03 10.81
CA GLU A 74 -18.14 27.43 10.50
C GLU A 74 -16.69 27.69 10.92
N SER A 75 -16.30 27.27 12.13
CA SER A 75 -14.91 27.39 12.60
C SER A 75 -13.94 26.65 11.69
N ALA A 76 -14.26 25.40 11.30
CA ALA A 76 -13.42 24.56 10.46
C ALA A 76 -13.24 25.18 9.06
N CYS A 77 -14.33 25.52 8.38
CA CYS A 77 -14.32 26.15 7.05
C CYS A 77 -13.56 27.48 7.07
N ARG A 78 -13.82 28.34 8.07
CA ARG A 78 -13.13 29.62 8.24
C ARG A 78 -11.63 29.43 8.38
N ARG A 79 -11.19 28.55 9.30
CA ARG A 79 -9.77 28.33 9.59
C ARG A 79 -9.04 27.64 8.43
N PHE A 80 -9.69 26.69 7.77
CA PHE A 80 -9.17 25.99 6.60
C PHE A 80 -8.89 26.98 5.45
N SER A 81 -9.89 27.82 5.13
CA SER A 81 -9.78 28.86 4.11
C SER A 81 -8.74 29.94 4.46
N GLN A 82 -8.75 30.47 5.69
CA GLN A 82 -7.77 31.47 6.14
C GLN A 82 -6.32 30.99 6.05
N GLN A 83 -6.09 29.72 6.34
CA GLN A 83 -4.75 29.13 6.29
C GLN A 83 -4.34 28.69 4.88
N LYS A 84 -5.27 28.64 3.93
CA LYS A 84 -5.09 28.11 2.58
C LYS A 84 -4.51 26.69 2.61
N LEU A 85 -5.12 25.83 3.42
CA LEU A 85 -4.69 24.44 3.52
C LEU A 85 -4.96 23.71 2.19
N PRO A 86 -4.01 22.90 1.68
CA PRO A 86 -4.19 22.16 0.43
C PRO A 86 -5.09 20.92 0.63
N GLY A 87 -5.67 20.40 -0.46
CA GLY A 87 -6.44 19.15 -0.41
C GLY A 87 -7.82 19.30 0.21
N LYS A 88 -8.35 18.20 0.77
CA LYS A 88 -9.73 18.11 1.25
C LYS A 88 -9.89 18.52 2.71
N LEU A 89 -11.09 18.97 3.08
CA LEU A 89 -11.52 19.23 4.45
C LEU A 89 -12.50 18.14 4.89
N PHE A 90 -12.12 17.36 5.90
CA PHE A 90 -12.98 16.34 6.49
C PHE A 90 -13.71 16.95 7.70
N LEU A 91 -15.04 16.85 7.69
CA LEU A 91 -15.95 17.44 8.67
C LEU A 91 -16.79 16.35 9.35
N ASN A 92 -16.60 16.23 10.65
CA ASN A 92 -17.40 15.40 11.53
C ASN A 92 -18.87 15.88 11.60
N VAL A 93 -19.81 14.97 11.37
CA VAL A 93 -21.25 15.18 11.41
C VAL A 93 -21.93 14.02 12.14
N SER A 94 -22.80 14.33 13.10
CA SER A 94 -23.66 13.32 13.70
C SER A 94 -24.88 13.03 12.81
N PRO A 95 -25.31 11.76 12.71
CA PRO A 95 -26.56 11.42 12.04
C PRO A 95 -27.76 12.18 12.61
N GLU A 96 -27.84 12.35 13.95
CA GLU A 96 -28.92 13.09 14.64
C GLU A 96 -29.12 14.50 14.07
N SER A 97 -28.03 15.25 13.84
CA SER A 97 -28.12 16.60 13.29
C SER A 97 -28.61 16.63 11.83
N LEU A 98 -28.42 15.55 11.07
CA LEU A 98 -28.92 15.43 9.69
C LEU A 98 -30.42 15.14 9.63
N LEU A 99 -30.99 14.52 10.66
CA LEU A 99 -32.41 14.14 10.70
C LEU A 99 -33.31 15.22 11.32
N GLU A 100 -32.75 16.27 11.93
CA GLU A 100 -33.52 17.35 12.54
C GLU A 100 -34.30 18.17 11.49
N THR A 101 -35.62 18.27 11.67
CA THR A 101 -36.52 19.08 10.83
C THR A 101 -36.19 20.58 10.82
N SER A 102 -35.48 21.06 11.86
CA SER A 102 -34.99 22.43 11.98
C SER A 102 -33.64 22.68 11.28
N HIS A 103 -33.05 21.69 10.59
CA HIS A 103 -31.84 21.87 9.80
C HIS A 103 -32.18 22.22 8.34
N PRO A 104 -32.27 23.51 7.96
CA PRO A 104 -32.61 23.87 6.60
C PRO A 104 -31.53 23.37 5.62
N PRO A 105 -31.92 22.72 4.51
CA PRO A 105 -30.98 22.26 3.50
C PRO A 105 -30.18 23.46 2.94
N GLY A 106 -28.87 23.28 2.76
CA GLY A 106 -28.02 24.26 2.09
C GLY A 106 -27.19 25.19 2.99
N ARG A 107 -27.34 25.16 4.33
CA ARG A 107 -26.51 25.97 5.25
C ARG A 107 -25.01 25.71 5.10
N THR A 108 -24.62 24.44 5.03
CA THR A 108 -23.23 24.05 4.78
C THR A 108 -22.75 24.63 3.44
N LEU A 109 -23.58 24.61 2.40
CA LEU A 109 -23.23 25.11 1.08
C LEU A 109 -23.09 26.66 1.05
N GLU A 110 -23.94 27.39 1.78
CA GLU A 110 -23.82 28.83 1.98
C GLU A 110 -22.49 29.19 2.67
N MET A 111 -22.13 28.43 3.70
CA MET A 111 -20.85 28.56 4.41
C MET A 111 -19.66 28.30 3.50
N LEU A 112 -19.68 27.23 2.70
CA LEU A 112 -18.62 26.94 1.73
C LEU A 112 -18.47 28.07 0.69
N ARG A 113 -19.58 28.61 0.18
CA ARG A 113 -19.55 29.77 -0.72
C ARG A 113 -18.92 31.00 -0.07
N ARG A 114 -19.24 31.28 1.19
CA ARG A 114 -18.66 32.41 1.96
C ARG A 114 -17.14 32.28 2.09
N TYR A 115 -16.65 31.06 2.30
CA TYR A 115 -15.23 30.78 2.52
C TYR A 115 -14.49 30.33 1.25
N GLN A 116 -15.14 30.36 0.09
CA GLN A 116 -14.57 29.99 -1.21
C GLN A 116 -14.00 28.56 -1.24
N ILE A 117 -14.68 27.62 -0.56
CA ILE A 117 -14.34 26.19 -0.58
C ILE A 117 -15.28 25.51 -1.56
N ALA A 118 -14.75 24.69 -2.48
CA ALA A 118 -15.60 23.93 -3.39
C ALA A 118 -16.20 22.72 -2.67
N PRO A 119 -17.48 22.36 -2.89
CA PRO A 119 -18.08 21.18 -2.25
C PRO A 119 -17.32 19.87 -2.46
N LYS A 120 -16.72 19.69 -3.66
CA LYS A 120 -15.86 18.55 -4.00
C LYS A 120 -14.61 18.40 -3.12
N ASP A 121 -14.22 19.47 -2.44
CA ASP A 121 -13.06 19.49 -1.54
C ASP A 121 -13.48 19.24 -0.09
N VAL A 122 -14.74 18.89 0.17
CA VAL A 122 -15.25 18.59 1.52
C VAL A 122 -15.71 17.15 1.61
N VAL A 123 -15.33 16.48 2.69
CA VAL A 123 -15.75 15.13 3.04
C VAL A 123 -16.57 15.20 4.32
N ILE A 124 -17.76 14.61 4.32
CA ILE A 124 -18.63 14.51 5.50
C ILE A 124 -18.35 13.18 6.18
N GLU A 125 -17.82 13.22 7.40
CA GLU A 125 -17.55 12.06 8.25
C GLU A 125 -18.73 11.78 9.17
N LEU A 126 -19.31 10.59 9.05
CA LEU A 126 -20.40 10.13 9.91
C LEU A 126 -19.84 9.40 11.12
N THR A 127 -20.13 9.94 12.31
CA THR A 127 -19.74 9.34 13.59
C THR A 127 -20.71 8.23 14.02
N GLU A 128 -20.19 7.11 14.56
CA GLU A 128 -20.98 5.89 14.90
C GLU A 128 -21.72 5.99 16.27
N GLN A 129 -21.69 7.13 16.96
CA GLN A 129 -22.02 7.17 18.40
C GLN A 129 -23.50 6.92 18.77
N MET A 130 -24.43 6.80 17.81
CA MET A 130 -25.83 6.40 18.08
C MET A 130 -26.41 5.59 16.93
N PRO A 131 -27.16 4.50 17.20
CA PRO A 131 -27.97 3.84 16.18
C PRO A 131 -29.05 4.78 15.66
N THR A 132 -29.16 4.93 14.34
CA THR A 132 -30.34 5.56 13.72
C THR A 132 -31.34 4.49 13.34
N ASP A 133 -32.56 4.57 13.87
CA ASP A 133 -33.65 3.65 13.49
C ASP A 133 -34.21 3.97 12.09
N ASP A 134 -34.03 5.20 11.60
CA ASP A 134 -34.57 5.69 10.33
C ASP A 134 -33.49 5.81 9.23
N PHE A 135 -33.12 4.66 8.67
CA PHE A 135 -32.10 4.55 7.63
C PHE A 135 -32.48 5.27 6.33
N ASP A 136 -33.76 5.27 5.96
CA ASP A 136 -34.22 5.89 4.72
C ASP A 136 -34.00 7.41 4.76
N LEU A 137 -34.26 8.03 5.92
CA LEU A 137 -34.04 9.46 6.10
C LEU A 137 -32.54 9.82 6.06
N LEU A 138 -31.69 9.01 6.70
CA LEU A 138 -30.23 9.18 6.65
C LEU A 138 -29.69 9.01 5.22
N TYR A 139 -30.14 7.99 4.50
CA TYR A 139 -29.77 7.74 3.11
C TYR A 139 -30.14 8.94 2.22
N ASN A 140 -31.38 9.44 2.34
CA ASN A 140 -31.84 10.61 1.58
C ASN A 140 -31.03 11.87 1.90
N ALA A 141 -30.73 12.12 3.19
CA ALA A 141 -29.88 13.24 3.59
C ALA A 141 -28.50 13.15 2.93
N LEU A 142 -27.86 11.99 2.97
CA LEU A 142 -26.53 11.79 2.38
C LEU A 142 -26.55 11.85 0.85
N HIS A 143 -27.62 11.39 0.20
CA HIS A 143 -27.80 11.56 -1.22
C HIS A 143 -27.84 13.06 -1.60
N HIS A 144 -28.54 13.88 -0.82
CA HIS A 144 -28.54 15.32 -1.02
C HIS A 144 -27.14 15.95 -0.86
N TYR A 145 -26.33 15.49 0.09
CA TYR A 145 -24.94 15.93 0.20
C TYR A 145 -24.12 15.52 -1.02
N ARG A 146 -24.29 14.31 -1.54
CA ARG A 146 -23.60 13.88 -2.77
C ARG A 146 -24.02 14.70 -3.99
N ASP A 147 -25.30 14.99 -4.16
CA ASP A 147 -25.82 15.83 -5.25
C ASP A 147 -25.26 17.27 -5.20
N MET A 148 -24.93 17.75 -4.00
CA MET A 148 -24.25 19.03 -3.80
C MET A 148 -22.73 18.98 -4.08
N GLY A 149 -22.18 17.78 -4.28
CA GLY A 149 -20.78 17.54 -4.65
C GLY A 149 -19.87 17.11 -3.50
N PHE A 150 -20.40 16.82 -2.31
CA PHE A 150 -19.60 16.35 -1.16
C PHE A 150 -19.25 14.87 -1.31
N SER A 151 -18.09 14.46 -0.76
CA SER A 151 -17.79 13.05 -0.51
C SER A 151 -18.25 12.62 0.88
N ILE A 152 -18.53 11.34 1.07
CA ILE A 152 -18.98 10.78 2.35
C ILE A 152 -17.92 9.82 2.90
N ALA A 153 -17.65 9.92 4.20
CA ALA A 153 -16.79 9.03 4.96
C ALA A 153 -17.57 8.40 6.11
N LEU A 154 -17.25 7.14 6.43
CA LEU A 154 -17.72 6.46 7.63
C LEU A 154 -16.56 6.37 8.63
N ASP A 155 -16.78 6.85 9.85
CA ASP A 155 -15.77 6.95 10.90
C ASP A 155 -15.83 5.77 11.89
N ASP A 156 -14.75 5.52 12.62
CA ASP A 156 -14.62 4.53 13.72
C ASP A 156 -15.08 3.09 13.37
N LEU A 157 -14.81 2.60 12.15
CA LEU A 157 -15.34 1.29 11.73
C LEU A 157 -14.79 0.14 12.60
N GLY A 158 -15.73 -0.58 13.23
CA GLY A 158 -15.48 -1.78 14.04
C GLY A 158 -15.41 -1.54 15.55
N ALA A 159 -15.60 -0.30 16.00
CA ALA A 159 -15.80 0.02 17.42
C ALA A 159 -17.28 -0.14 17.87
N GLY A 160 -18.24 -0.08 16.95
CA GLY A 160 -19.69 -0.16 17.24
C GLY A 160 -20.46 -1.31 16.58
N TYR A 161 -21.76 -1.38 16.90
CA TYR A 161 -22.66 -2.50 16.58
C TYR A 161 -23.25 -2.46 15.15
N SER A 162 -23.12 -1.37 14.38
CA SER A 162 -23.86 -1.17 13.10
C SER A 162 -23.02 -0.72 11.91
N SER A 163 -21.71 -0.54 12.07
CA SER A 163 -20.76 -0.08 11.05
C SER A 163 -20.83 -0.84 9.71
N LEU A 164 -20.90 -2.18 9.71
CA LEU A 164 -20.96 -2.97 8.46
C LEU A 164 -22.27 -2.80 7.69
N ARG A 165 -23.40 -2.66 8.39
CA ARG A 165 -24.70 -2.41 7.76
C ARG A 165 -24.72 -1.02 7.12
N LEU A 166 -24.27 -0.01 7.86
CA LEU A 166 -24.15 1.36 7.36
C LEU A 166 -23.23 1.42 6.13
N TRP A 167 -22.11 0.71 6.16
CA TRP A 167 -21.22 0.65 5.00
C TRP A 167 -21.95 0.08 3.76
N SER A 168 -22.61 -1.07 3.90
CA SER A 168 -23.32 -1.72 2.79
C SER A 168 -24.39 -0.82 2.15
N GLU A 169 -25.19 -0.15 2.98
CA GLU A 169 -26.30 0.69 2.52
C GLU A 169 -25.83 2.06 1.99
N LEU A 170 -24.91 2.72 2.71
CA LEU A 170 -24.52 4.09 2.39
C LEU A 170 -23.46 4.17 1.28
N ARG A 171 -22.70 3.09 1.06
CA ARG A 171 -21.60 3.00 0.08
C ARG A 171 -20.70 4.24 0.09
N PRO A 172 -20.02 4.53 1.21
CA PRO A 172 -19.24 5.76 1.38
C PRO A 172 -18.03 5.81 0.43
N ASP A 173 -17.53 7.01 0.17
CA ASP A 173 -16.31 7.24 -0.61
C ASP A 173 -15.06 6.88 0.19
N TYR A 174 -15.11 7.09 1.51
CA TYR A 174 -14.03 6.74 2.44
C TYR A 174 -14.56 5.91 3.63
N VAL A 175 -13.72 5.04 4.15
CA VAL A 175 -13.97 4.30 5.40
C VAL A 175 -12.74 4.44 6.26
N LYS A 176 -12.91 4.91 7.49
CA LYS A 176 -11.83 5.03 8.44
C LYS A 176 -11.84 3.82 9.37
N ILE A 177 -10.71 3.13 9.47
CA ILE A 177 -10.52 1.99 10.36
C ILE A 177 -10.03 2.51 11.70
N ASP A 178 -10.81 2.22 12.75
CA ASP A 178 -10.53 2.68 14.11
C ASP A 178 -9.14 2.23 14.61
N ARG A 179 -8.56 3.05 15.47
CA ARG A 179 -7.28 2.81 16.15
C ARG A 179 -7.20 1.42 16.79
N HIS A 180 -8.31 0.87 17.31
CA HIS A 180 -8.32 -0.44 17.94
C HIS A 180 -7.73 -1.55 17.05
N PHE A 181 -7.98 -1.50 15.74
CA PHE A 181 -7.46 -2.48 14.78
C PHE A 181 -6.03 -2.19 14.33
N ILE A 182 -5.59 -0.94 14.47
CA ILE A 182 -4.29 -0.47 14.00
C ILE A 182 -3.20 -0.62 15.07
N ASP A 183 -3.55 -0.31 16.33
CA ASP A 183 -2.65 -0.40 17.48
C ASP A 183 -2.06 -1.82 17.60
N GLY A 184 -0.74 -1.96 17.47
CA GLY A 184 -0.05 -3.25 17.55
C GLY A 184 -0.29 -4.22 16.39
N ILE A 185 -0.86 -3.78 15.25
CA ILE A 185 -1.15 -4.65 14.08
C ILE A 185 0.08 -5.41 13.54
N HIS A 186 1.27 -4.83 13.70
CA HIS A 186 2.53 -5.45 13.29
C HIS A 186 2.90 -6.70 14.12
N GLN A 187 2.25 -6.97 15.24
CA GLN A 187 2.48 -8.16 16.08
C GLN A 187 1.31 -9.15 16.07
N ASP A 188 0.13 -8.71 15.62
CA ASP A 188 -1.11 -9.47 15.74
C ASP A 188 -1.62 -9.93 14.37
N ALA A 189 -1.50 -11.23 14.09
CA ALA A 189 -1.97 -11.83 12.84
C ALA A 189 -3.50 -11.73 12.67
N VAL A 190 -4.27 -11.75 13.77
CA VAL A 190 -5.73 -11.66 13.71
C VAL A 190 -6.15 -10.26 13.29
N LYS A 191 -5.52 -9.20 13.84
CA LYS A 191 -5.76 -7.82 13.40
C LYS A 191 -5.44 -7.64 11.91
N ARG A 192 -4.37 -8.25 11.42
CA ARG A 192 -4.02 -8.22 9.98
C ARG A 192 -5.10 -8.87 9.12
N GLU A 193 -5.64 -10.02 9.51
CA GLU A 193 -6.74 -10.66 8.77
C GLU A 193 -8.02 -9.80 8.76
N PHE A 194 -8.36 -9.16 9.88
CA PHE A 194 -9.51 -8.25 9.95
C PHE A 194 -9.33 -7.04 9.03
N VAL A 195 -8.21 -6.32 9.14
CA VAL A 195 -7.93 -5.17 8.28
C VAL A 195 -7.82 -5.59 6.80
N GLY A 196 -7.22 -6.75 6.52
CA GLY A 196 -7.19 -7.34 5.17
C GLY A 196 -8.58 -7.59 4.60
N SER A 197 -9.50 -8.13 5.41
CA SER A 197 -10.90 -8.33 5.02
C SER A 197 -11.63 -7.01 4.78
N MET A 198 -11.40 -6.00 5.62
CA MET A 198 -11.96 -4.65 5.42
C MET A 198 -11.44 -4.03 4.12
N LEU A 199 -10.17 -4.19 3.78
CA LEU A 199 -9.60 -3.72 2.50
C LEU A 199 -10.26 -4.41 1.28
N GLN A 200 -10.54 -5.71 1.37
CA GLN A 200 -11.26 -6.42 0.32
C GLN A 200 -12.69 -5.88 0.15
N MET A 201 -13.40 -5.65 1.25
CA MET A 201 -14.76 -5.11 1.21
C MET A 201 -14.79 -3.66 0.71
N ALA A 202 -13.79 -2.87 1.07
CA ALA A 202 -13.56 -1.53 0.53
C ALA A 202 -13.33 -1.54 -0.98
N LYS A 203 -12.53 -2.50 -1.48
CA LYS A 203 -12.35 -2.69 -2.91
C LYS A 203 -13.67 -3.02 -3.61
N ALA A 204 -14.47 -3.92 -3.06
CA ALA A 204 -15.76 -4.33 -3.62
C ALA A 204 -16.81 -3.20 -3.61
N SER A 205 -16.87 -2.41 -2.54
CA SER A 205 -17.80 -1.28 -2.37
C SER A 205 -17.34 0.01 -3.04
N ARG A 206 -16.12 0.04 -3.58
CA ARG A 206 -15.45 1.24 -4.11
C ARG A 206 -15.23 2.35 -3.05
N ALA A 207 -15.10 1.99 -1.78
CA ALA A 207 -14.75 2.88 -0.66
C ALA A 207 -13.24 2.89 -0.34
N THR A 208 -12.62 4.04 -0.05
CA THR A 208 -11.16 4.14 0.18
C THR A 208 -10.88 4.03 1.67
N VAL A 209 -9.99 3.13 2.05
CA VAL A 209 -9.64 2.93 3.46
C VAL A 209 -8.66 4.00 3.92
N ILE A 210 -8.94 4.58 5.08
CA ILE A 210 -8.03 5.42 5.87
C ILE A 210 -7.74 4.65 7.15
N ALA A 211 -6.48 4.32 7.42
CA ALA A 211 -6.09 3.72 8.70
C ALA A 211 -5.76 4.81 9.72
N GLU A 212 -6.39 4.74 10.89
CA GLU A 212 -6.25 5.75 11.95
C GLU A 212 -5.42 5.30 13.15
N GLY A 213 -4.93 6.29 13.90
CA GLY A 213 -4.28 6.02 15.18
C GLY A 213 -2.90 5.38 15.05
N ILE A 214 -2.20 5.59 13.93
CA ILE A 214 -0.84 5.07 13.73
C ILE A 214 0.13 5.84 14.62
N GLU A 215 0.83 5.13 15.49
CA GLU A 215 1.79 5.72 16.44
C GLU A 215 3.20 5.16 16.28
N LEU A 216 3.35 3.97 15.67
CA LEU A 216 4.64 3.29 15.52
C LEU A 216 5.04 3.10 14.05
N PRO A 217 6.34 3.26 13.71
CA PRO A 217 6.86 2.98 12.35
C PRO A 217 6.53 1.57 11.85
N GLU A 218 6.52 0.58 12.74
CA GLU A 218 6.23 -0.81 12.44
C GLU A 218 4.76 -1.02 12.02
N GLU A 219 3.82 -0.29 12.64
CA GLU A 219 2.40 -0.28 12.24
C GLU A 219 2.26 0.30 10.84
N LEU A 220 2.95 1.41 10.56
CA LEU A 220 2.94 2.03 9.23
C LEU A 220 3.50 1.09 8.16
N ALA A 221 4.59 0.39 8.46
CA ALA A 221 5.18 -0.61 7.55
C ALA A 221 4.19 -1.75 7.28
N ALA A 222 3.60 -2.33 8.32
CA ALA A 222 2.60 -3.40 8.17
C ALA A 222 1.39 -2.95 7.32
N LEU A 223 0.84 -1.77 7.58
CA LEU A 223 -0.28 -1.22 6.81
C LEU A 223 0.08 -0.97 5.34
N LYS A 224 1.30 -0.47 5.08
CA LYS A 224 1.82 -0.27 3.74
C LYS A 224 1.93 -1.61 2.98
N ASP A 225 2.42 -2.66 3.63
CA ASP A 225 2.57 -3.99 3.03
C ASP A 225 1.21 -4.63 2.75
N MET A 226 0.23 -4.37 3.62
CA MET A 226 -1.17 -4.77 3.41
C MET A 226 -1.88 -4.00 2.29
N GLY A 227 -1.28 -2.92 1.78
CA GLY A 227 -1.82 -2.11 0.69
C GLY A 227 -2.74 -0.97 1.12
N VAL A 228 -2.68 -0.54 2.38
CA VAL A 228 -3.33 0.69 2.84
C VAL A 228 -2.58 1.89 2.28
N ASP A 229 -3.28 2.78 1.56
CA ASP A 229 -2.66 3.98 0.98
C ASP A 229 -2.85 5.24 1.83
N LEU A 230 -4.02 5.41 2.46
CA LEU A 230 -4.33 6.59 3.25
C LEU A 230 -4.15 6.31 4.73
N VAL A 231 -3.40 7.18 5.40
CA VAL A 231 -3.00 7.00 6.78
C VAL A 231 -3.10 8.29 7.57
N GLN A 232 -3.49 8.16 8.84
CA GLN A 232 -3.57 9.23 9.82
C GLN A 232 -3.11 8.72 11.19
N GLY A 233 -2.34 9.52 11.92
CA GLY A 233 -1.84 9.09 13.23
C GLY A 233 -0.80 10.04 13.81
N TYR A 234 -0.49 9.87 15.09
CA TYR A 234 0.47 10.73 15.79
C TYR A 234 1.91 10.53 15.33
N LEU A 235 2.22 9.37 14.74
CA LEU A 235 3.50 9.15 14.06
C LEU A 235 3.73 10.19 12.96
N LEU A 236 2.68 10.53 12.21
CA LEU A 236 2.74 11.47 11.08
C LEU A 236 2.62 12.91 11.56
N ALA A 237 1.53 13.22 12.26
CA ALA A 237 1.30 14.50 12.92
C ALA A 237 0.12 14.42 13.89
N ARG A 238 0.24 15.16 15.01
CA ARG A 238 -0.88 15.37 15.94
C ARG A 238 -1.83 16.47 15.42
N PRO A 239 -3.10 16.48 15.85
CA PRO A 239 -4.00 17.60 15.59
C PRO A 239 -3.41 18.91 16.09
N GLN A 240 -3.30 19.90 15.22
CA GLN A 240 -2.70 21.20 15.56
C GLN A 240 -3.38 22.35 14.82
N GLU A 241 -3.29 23.57 15.38
CA GLU A 241 -3.93 24.74 14.76
C GLU A 241 -3.34 25.08 13.38
N ARG A 242 -2.02 24.87 13.22
CA ARG A 242 -1.28 25.11 11.98
C ARG A 242 -0.67 23.80 11.51
N PRO A 243 -1.41 22.94 10.80
CA PRO A 243 -0.91 21.63 10.41
C PRO A 243 0.22 21.77 9.38
N PRO A 244 1.10 20.76 9.25
CA PRO A 244 2.13 20.80 8.23
C PRO A 244 1.47 20.66 6.84
N ARG A 245 2.15 21.16 5.81
CA ARG A 245 1.59 21.30 4.44
C ARG A 245 2.25 20.40 3.40
N ASP A 246 3.32 19.74 3.80
CA ASP A 246 4.03 18.75 3.00
C ASP A 246 4.35 17.52 3.85
N THR A 247 4.69 16.44 3.16
CA THR A 247 4.96 15.12 3.75
C THR A 247 6.45 14.87 3.99
N ARG A 248 7.34 15.82 3.65
CA ARG A 248 8.79 15.60 3.64
C ARG A 248 9.34 15.26 5.01
N THR A 249 8.71 15.79 6.06
CA THR A 249 9.06 15.55 7.45
C THR A 249 8.22 14.45 8.10
N MET A 250 7.13 14.00 7.46
CA MET A 250 6.21 12.99 8.01
C MET A 250 6.54 11.58 7.54
N LEU A 251 6.99 11.43 6.30
CA LEU A 251 7.30 10.14 5.71
C LEU A 251 8.83 9.95 5.68
N PRO A 252 9.32 8.73 5.94
CA PRO A 252 10.72 8.40 5.71
C PRO A 252 11.12 8.83 4.30
N LYS A 253 12.36 9.31 4.14
CA LYS A 253 12.91 9.56 2.79
C LYS A 253 12.65 8.32 1.95
N ALA A 254 12.29 8.51 0.69
CA ALA A 254 12.33 7.41 -0.26
C ALA A 254 13.81 6.99 -0.31
N GLU A 255 14.21 6.06 0.54
CA GLU A 255 15.46 5.36 0.36
C GLU A 255 15.39 4.80 -1.06
N ALA A 256 16.50 4.92 -1.79
CA ALA A 256 16.73 4.09 -2.95
C ALA A 256 16.77 2.65 -2.42
N ALA A 257 15.58 2.08 -2.15
CA ALA A 257 15.45 0.69 -1.84
C ALA A 257 16.14 -0.02 -2.99
N SER A 258 17.22 -0.73 -2.67
CA SER A 258 17.81 -1.68 -3.60
C SER A 258 16.65 -2.47 -4.19
N ALA A 259 16.53 -2.45 -5.52
CA ALA A 259 15.42 -3.10 -6.20
C ALA A 259 15.30 -4.54 -5.67
N PRO A 260 14.11 -5.00 -5.24
CA PRO A 260 13.95 -6.33 -4.67
C PRO A 260 14.55 -7.39 -5.58
N LEU A 261 15.22 -8.39 -5.01
CA LEU A 261 15.83 -9.47 -5.81
C LEU A 261 14.78 -10.26 -6.62
N ASN A 262 13.53 -10.30 -6.12
CA ASN A 262 12.37 -10.89 -6.79
C ASN A 262 11.79 -10.02 -7.93
N GLU A 263 12.17 -8.75 -8.03
CA GLU A 263 11.64 -7.86 -9.05
C GLU A 263 12.45 -7.98 -10.33
N GLU A 264 11.81 -8.51 -11.37
CA GLU A 264 12.08 -8.00 -12.72
C GLU A 264 11.77 -6.50 -12.67
N ALA A 265 12.80 -5.68 -12.60
CA ALA A 265 12.70 -4.26 -12.89
C ALA A 265 12.29 -4.13 -14.37
N ALA A 266 11.00 -4.32 -14.64
CA ALA A 266 10.43 -4.01 -15.93
C ALA A 266 10.60 -2.51 -16.09
N ASP A 267 11.55 -2.15 -16.96
CA ASP A 267 11.86 -0.76 -17.25
C ASP A 267 10.58 -0.08 -17.75
N LEU A 268 10.18 1.01 -17.08
CA LEU A 268 9.03 1.82 -17.48
C LEU A 268 9.20 2.38 -18.90
N SER A 269 10.40 2.32 -19.48
CA SER A 269 10.63 2.57 -20.90
C SER A 269 9.74 1.74 -21.83
N ALA A 270 9.36 0.52 -21.44
CA ALA A 270 8.42 -0.30 -22.22
C ALA A 270 7.00 0.29 -22.26
N LEU A 271 6.65 1.13 -21.29
CA LEU A 271 5.37 1.84 -21.20
C LEU A 271 5.44 3.24 -21.81
N LEU A 272 6.64 3.72 -22.16
CA LEU A 272 6.83 5.04 -22.73
C LEU A 272 6.27 5.09 -24.15
N ASN A 273 5.24 5.90 -24.33
CA ASN A 273 4.72 6.30 -25.62
C ASN A 273 5.17 7.75 -25.90
N PRO A 274 6.20 7.96 -26.76
CA PRO A 274 6.67 9.30 -27.09
C PRO A 274 5.56 10.05 -27.82
N GLN A 275 4.96 11.03 -27.13
CA GLN A 275 3.87 11.84 -27.64
C GLN A 275 4.24 13.32 -27.59
N PRO A 276 3.82 14.13 -28.58
CA PRO A 276 4.08 15.56 -28.56
C PRO A 276 3.42 16.20 -27.33
N SER A 277 4.05 17.24 -26.79
CA SER A 277 3.49 18.08 -25.73
C SER A 277 3.21 19.48 -26.26
N VAL A 278 2.47 20.27 -25.48
CA VAL A 278 2.17 21.68 -25.80
C VAL A 278 2.59 22.58 -24.64
N SER A 279 2.84 23.86 -24.91
CA SER A 279 3.12 24.83 -23.87
C SER A 279 1.81 25.30 -23.22
N GLN A 280 1.84 25.66 -21.93
CA GLN A 280 0.72 26.27 -21.21
C GLN A 280 0.13 27.53 -21.88
N SER A 281 0.91 28.21 -22.73
CA SER A 281 0.47 29.37 -23.50
C SER A 281 -0.11 29.04 -24.87
N THR A 282 -0.05 27.79 -25.32
CA THR A 282 -0.55 27.37 -26.65
C THR A 282 -2.05 27.67 -26.78
N PRO A 283 -2.50 28.32 -27.88
CA PRO A 283 -3.92 28.57 -28.10
C PRO A 283 -4.75 27.29 -28.16
N THR A 284 -5.90 27.30 -27.52
CA THR A 284 -6.82 26.14 -27.44
C THR A 284 -7.17 25.58 -28.84
N ALA A 285 -7.31 26.45 -29.85
CA ALA A 285 -7.58 26.03 -31.23
C ALA A 285 -6.45 25.17 -31.83
N GLU A 286 -5.19 25.44 -31.51
CA GLU A 286 -4.05 24.67 -32.00
C GLU A 286 -4.00 23.29 -31.35
N VAL A 287 -4.32 23.20 -30.06
CA VAL A 287 -4.45 21.92 -29.33
C VAL A 287 -5.57 21.07 -29.93
N LEU A 288 -6.72 21.69 -30.26
CA LEU A 288 -7.81 21.00 -30.93
C LEU A 288 -7.39 20.48 -32.31
N GLU A 289 -6.63 21.27 -33.06
CA GLU A 289 -6.13 20.87 -34.36
C GLU A 289 -5.12 19.72 -34.27
N ALA A 290 -4.28 19.68 -33.23
CA ALA A 290 -3.41 18.55 -32.94
C ALA A 290 -4.22 17.24 -32.76
N PHE A 291 -5.30 17.28 -31.96
CA PHE A 291 -6.21 16.12 -31.81
C PHE A 291 -6.93 15.74 -33.11
N ARG A 292 -7.23 16.70 -33.99
CA ARG A 292 -7.84 16.40 -35.31
C ARG A 292 -6.86 15.71 -36.25
N ARG A 293 -5.59 16.13 -36.26
CA ARG A 293 -4.54 15.56 -37.10
C ARG A 293 -4.18 14.13 -36.71
N GLN A 294 -4.24 13.81 -35.43
CA GLN A 294 -3.93 12.48 -34.91
C GLN A 294 -5.16 11.85 -34.24
N ALA A 295 -5.84 10.97 -34.95
CA ALA A 295 -7.05 10.30 -34.46
C ALA A 295 -6.81 9.44 -33.21
N ASN A 296 -5.59 8.91 -33.03
CA ASN A 296 -5.16 8.09 -31.90
C ASN A 296 -4.61 8.90 -30.71
N LEU A 297 -4.56 10.24 -30.83
CA LEU A 297 -4.15 11.13 -29.75
C LEU A 297 -5.36 11.40 -28.86
N ASN A 298 -5.33 10.86 -27.63
CA ASN A 298 -6.42 10.98 -26.66
C ASN A 298 -6.13 12.01 -25.58
N SER A 299 -4.86 12.25 -25.28
CA SER A 299 -4.42 13.25 -24.33
C SER A 299 -3.14 13.97 -24.82
N LEU A 300 -2.86 15.12 -24.23
CA LEU A 300 -1.65 15.91 -24.47
C LEU A 300 -1.14 16.45 -23.14
N ALA A 301 0.15 16.25 -22.86
CA ALA A 301 0.82 16.90 -21.75
C ALA A 301 1.00 18.40 -22.04
N VAL A 302 0.74 19.22 -21.02
CA VAL A 302 0.98 20.66 -21.04
C VAL A 302 2.20 20.96 -20.18
N LEU A 303 3.18 21.66 -20.77
CA LEU A 303 4.44 22.00 -20.13
C LEU A 303 4.49 23.48 -19.75
N ASP A 304 5.21 23.76 -18.66
CA ASP A 304 5.64 25.10 -18.30
C ASP A 304 6.86 25.56 -19.14
N ASP A 305 7.39 26.73 -18.80
CA ASP A 305 8.51 27.34 -19.52
C ASP A 305 9.84 26.59 -19.28
N ASP A 306 9.92 25.74 -18.24
CA ASP A 306 11.07 24.90 -17.89
C ASP A 306 10.95 23.48 -18.48
N ALA A 307 10.00 23.26 -19.40
CA ALA A 307 9.68 21.96 -20.01
C ALA A 307 9.23 20.88 -19.01
N ARG A 308 8.68 21.30 -17.86
CA ARG A 308 8.10 20.39 -16.86
C ARG A 308 6.59 20.29 -17.03
N PRO A 309 5.99 19.11 -16.80
CA PRO A 309 4.55 18.97 -16.84
C PRO A 309 3.86 19.86 -15.80
N CYS A 310 2.93 20.70 -16.25
CA CYS A 310 2.09 21.55 -15.40
C CYS A 310 0.59 21.28 -15.57
N GLY A 311 0.21 20.46 -16.56
CA GLY A 311 -1.16 20.00 -16.75
C GLY A 311 -1.29 18.92 -17.81
N ILE A 312 -2.50 18.40 -17.97
CA ILE A 312 -2.87 17.47 -19.04
C ILE A 312 -4.20 17.88 -19.67
N VAL A 313 -4.37 17.63 -20.96
CA VAL A 313 -5.60 17.91 -21.69
C VAL A 313 -6.09 16.61 -22.31
N HIS A 314 -7.33 16.23 -22.03
CA HIS A 314 -7.99 15.10 -22.67
C HIS A 314 -8.88 15.58 -23.83
N ARG A 315 -8.88 14.82 -24.92
CA ARG A 315 -9.67 15.11 -26.13
C ARG A 315 -11.15 15.25 -25.82
N HIS A 316 -11.70 14.36 -24.99
CA HIS A 316 -13.12 14.38 -24.63
C HIS A 316 -13.47 15.65 -23.83
N SER A 317 -12.70 16.00 -22.80
CA SER A 317 -12.94 17.18 -21.95
C SER A 317 -12.86 18.47 -22.76
N LEU A 318 -11.85 18.56 -23.64
CA LEU A 318 -11.70 19.71 -24.50
C LEU A 318 -12.87 19.84 -25.50
N SER A 319 -13.27 18.72 -26.10
CA SER A 319 -14.39 18.70 -27.04
C SER A 319 -15.71 19.07 -26.36
N GLU A 320 -15.97 18.53 -25.17
CA GLU A 320 -17.17 18.85 -24.37
C GLU A 320 -17.22 20.33 -23.98
N ALA A 321 -16.10 20.91 -23.54
CA ALA A 321 -16.01 22.32 -23.19
C ALA A 321 -16.30 23.23 -24.40
N LEU A 322 -15.86 22.84 -25.60
CA LEU A 322 -16.05 23.61 -26.83
C LEU A 322 -17.43 23.42 -27.48
N LEU A 323 -18.10 22.29 -27.22
CA LEU A 323 -19.47 22.02 -27.69
C LEU A 323 -20.54 22.79 -26.89
N LYS A 324 -20.20 23.33 -25.72
CA LYS A 324 -21.10 24.22 -24.96
C LYS A 324 -21.40 25.49 -25.77
N PRO A 325 -22.60 26.09 -25.64
CA PRO A 325 -22.95 27.32 -26.35
C PRO A 325 -21.88 28.41 -26.19
N PHE A 326 -21.45 29.01 -27.30
CA PHE A 326 -20.38 30.01 -27.38
C PHE A 326 -18.97 29.53 -26.94
N GLY A 327 -18.78 28.24 -26.64
CA GLY A 327 -17.54 27.69 -26.10
C GLY A 327 -16.33 27.90 -27.03
N THR A 328 -16.50 27.65 -28.33
CA THR A 328 -15.46 27.92 -29.34
C THR A 328 -15.06 29.39 -29.40
N GLU A 329 -16.01 30.31 -29.39
CA GLU A 329 -15.73 31.76 -29.47
C GLU A 329 -15.06 32.28 -28.20
N LEU A 330 -15.44 31.75 -27.04
CA LEU A 330 -14.91 32.11 -25.73
C LEU A 330 -13.48 31.62 -25.52
N PHE A 331 -13.16 30.40 -25.97
CA PHE A 331 -11.94 29.70 -25.57
C PHE A 331 -10.92 29.47 -26.68
N ALA A 332 -11.30 29.45 -27.96
CA ALA A 332 -10.38 29.06 -29.05
C ALA A 332 -9.05 29.84 -29.08
N ARG A 333 -9.08 31.15 -28.79
CA ARG A 333 -7.89 32.02 -28.75
C ARG A 333 -7.23 32.12 -27.37
N LYS A 334 -7.84 31.53 -26.33
CA LYS A 334 -7.30 31.55 -24.97
C LYS A 334 -6.22 30.47 -24.84
N PRO A 335 -5.23 30.69 -23.95
CA PRO A 335 -4.21 29.69 -23.69
C PRO A 335 -4.83 28.44 -23.07
N ILE A 336 -4.28 27.28 -23.42
CA ILE A 336 -4.79 25.97 -22.98
C ILE A 336 -4.76 25.80 -21.46
N SER A 337 -3.89 26.53 -20.76
CA SER A 337 -3.85 26.61 -19.29
C SER A 337 -5.18 26.93 -18.61
N ARG A 338 -6.18 27.49 -19.33
CA ARG A 338 -7.53 27.74 -18.79
C ARG A 338 -8.47 26.54 -18.83
N LEU A 339 -8.15 25.53 -19.64
CA LEU A 339 -8.99 24.35 -19.87
C LEU A 339 -8.27 23.03 -19.56
N MET A 340 -6.96 23.05 -19.33
CA MET A 340 -6.21 21.89 -18.88
C MET A 340 -6.61 21.46 -17.47
N SER A 341 -6.44 20.18 -17.17
CA SER A 341 -6.49 19.65 -15.81
C SER A 341 -5.12 19.85 -15.16
N ASP A 342 -5.09 20.44 -13.97
CA ASP A 342 -3.93 20.50 -13.07
C ASP A 342 -3.80 19.22 -12.21
N ASP A 343 -4.87 18.43 -12.14
CA ASP A 343 -4.88 17.10 -11.55
C ASP A 343 -4.48 16.05 -12.61
N PHE A 344 -3.20 15.68 -12.63
CA PHE A 344 -2.62 14.64 -13.49
C PHE A 344 -1.67 13.75 -12.70
N LEU A 345 -1.40 12.54 -13.21
CA LEU A 345 -0.39 11.64 -12.64
C LEU A 345 0.91 11.79 -13.43
N ALA A 346 2.00 12.13 -12.75
CA ALA A 346 3.35 12.05 -13.29
C ALA A 346 4.13 10.96 -12.56
N VAL A 347 4.82 10.12 -13.32
CA VAL A 347 5.68 9.06 -12.83
C VAL A 347 7.09 9.26 -13.37
N GLU A 348 8.09 8.98 -12.55
CA GLU A 348 9.49 8.99 -12.99
C GLU A 348 9.80 7.67 -13.66
N VAL A 349 10.53 7.69 -14.78
CA VAL A 349 10.91 6.47 -15.52
C VAL A 349 11.75 5.50 -14.67
N SER A 350 12.40 6.01 -13.62
CA SER A 350 13.16 5.23 -12.65
C SER A 350 12.30 4.51 -11.59
N GLN A 351 11.00 4.80 -11.50
CA GLN A 351 10.09 4.11 -10.57
C GLN A 351 9.85 2.66 -11.01
N SER A 352 9.53 1.76 -10.07
CA SER A 352 9.20 0.38 -10.42
C SER A 352 7.76 0.26 -10.96
N LEU A 353 7.53 -0.73 -11.81
CA LEU A 353 6.19 -1.03 -12.33
C LEU A 353 5.16 -1.24 -11.21
N GLN A 354 5.57 -1.84 -10.09
CA GLN A 354 4.70 -2.03 -8.94
C GLN A 354 4.36 -0.71 -8.22
N GLN A 355 5.33 0.22 -8.11
CA GLN A 355 5.07 1.57 -7.59
C GLN A 355 4.05 2.31 -8.47
N VAL A 356 4.24 2.27 -9.79
CA VAL A 356 3.30 2.86 -10.76
C VAL A 356 1.94 2.18 -10.69
N SER A 357 1.89 0.85 -10.58
CA SER A 357 0.63 0.10 -10.41
C SER A 357 -0.13 0.51 -9.15
N ARG A 358 0.57 0.73 -8.03
CA ARG A 358 -0.04 1.20 -6.77
C ARG A 358 -0.59 2.62 -6.93
N LEU A 359 0.17 3.54 -7.52
CA LEU A 359 -0.28 4.90 -7.85
C LEU A 359 -1.51 4.92 -8.76
N LEU A 360 -1.54 4.04 -9.75
CA LEU A 360 -2.68 3.91 -10.65
C LEU A 360 -3.89 3.34 -9.91
N THR A 361 -3.69 2.31 -9.07
CA THR A 361 -4.78 1.67 -8.32
C THR A 361 -5.38 2.60 -7.25
N SER A 362 -4.56 3.46 -6.61
CA SER A 362 -5.06 4.46 -5.66
C SER A 362 -5.90 5.54 -6.36
N ARG A 363 -5.55 5.93 -7.59
CA ARG A 363 -6.31 6.87 -8.43
C ARG A 363 -7.43 6.23 -9.27
N ALA A 364 -7.45 4.89 -9.41
CA ALA A 364 -8.26 4.13 -10.37
C ALA A 364 -9.79 4.22 -10.19
N ARG A 365 -10.33 4.93 -9.20
CA ARG A 365 -11.79 4.95 -9.00
C ARG A 365 -12.55 5.91 -9.88
N GLN A 366 -11.90 6.89 -10.49
CA GLN A 366 -12.62 7.86 -11.33
C GLN A 366 -12.12 7.90 -12.78
N ARG A 367 -10.93 7.37 -13.10
CA ARG A 367 -10.18 7.75 -14.32
C ARG A 367 -9.27 6.65 -14.90
N ILE A 368 -9.71 5.39 -14.91
CA ILE A 368 -8.91 4.24 -15.44
C ILE A 368 -8.49 4.45 -16.90
N GLU A 369 -9.23 5.26 -17.66
CA GLU A 369 -8.98 5.58 -19.06
C GLU A 369 -7.98 6.71 -19.29
N GLU A 370 -7.49 7.37 -18.23
CA GLU A 370 -6.58 8.51 -18.39
C GLU A 370 -5.13 8.06 -18.55
N ASP A 371 -4.46 8.66 -19.53
CA ASP A 371 -3.01 8.52 -19.71
C ASP A 371 -2.28 9.23 -18.56
N PHE A 372 -1.13 8.69 -18.15
CA PHE A 372 -0.25 9.32 -17.17
C PHE A 372 1.02 9.84 -17.85
N ILE A 373 1.66 10.82 -17.25
CA ILE A 373 2.87 11.45 -17.78
C ILE A 373 4.10 10.71 -17.27
N ILE A 374 5.01 10.34 -18.16
CA ILE A 374 6.31 9.77 -17.80
C ILE A 374 7.37 10.86 -17.89
N THR A 375 8.18 10.97 -16.85
CA THR A 375 9.20 11.98 -16.67
C THR A 375 10.57 11.36 -16.40
N SER A 376 11.63 12.15 -16.62
CA SER A 376 12.97 11.85 -16.13
C SER A 376 13.54 13.11 -15.50
N ASN A 377 13.82 13.04 -14.20
CA ASN A 377 14.25 14.19 -13.39
C ASN A 377 13.29 15.39 -13.51
N GLY A 378 11.98 15.11 -13.55
CA GLY A 378 10.90 16.08 -13.71
C GLY A 378 10.71 16.63 -15.13
N ALA A 379 11.59 16.31 -16.09
CA ALA A 379 11.41 16.67 -17.49
C ALA A 379 10.48 15.68 -18.20
N TYR A 380 9.59 16.18 -19.06
CA TYR A 380 8.66 15.35 -19.82
C TYR A 380 9.38 14.43 -20.81
N LEU A 381 9.04 13.13 -20.80
CA LEU A 381 9.52 12.16 -21.80
C LEU A 381 8.40 11.70 -22.75
N GLY A 382 7.19 11.53 -22.22
CA GLY A 382 6.08 10.96 -22.97
C GLY A 382 4.89 10.62 -22.08
N LEU A 383 3.97 9.83 -22.62
CA LEU A 383 2.80 9.35 -21.91
C LEU A 383 2.87 7.84 -21.69
N GLY A 384 2.21 7.35 -20.66
CA GLY A 384 1.97 5.94 -20.43
C GLY A 384 0.47 5.67 -20.28
N ARG A 385 0.04 4.45 -20.63
CA ARG A 385 -1.37 4.05 -20.54
C ARG A 385 -1.56 3.01 -19.44
N VAL A 386 -2.64 3.15 -18.68
CA VAL A 386 -2.99 2.20 -17.62
C VAL A 386 -3.14 0.77 -18.16
N ILE A 387 -3.72 0.61 -19.35
CA ILE A 387 -3.88 -0.70 -19.98
C ILE A 387 -2.55 -1.38 -20.30
N ASP A 388 -1.51 -0.60 -20.63
CA ASP A 388 -0.19 -1.17 -20.95
C ASP A 388 0.52 -1.61 -19.67
N VAL A 389 0.32 -0.89 -18.56
CA VAL A 389 0.76 -1.33 -17.23
C VAL A 389 0.11 -2.67 -16.87
N LEU A 390 -1.20 -2.80 -17.07
CA LEU A 390 -1.92 -4.05 -16.79
C LEU A 390 -1.46 -5.21 -17.69
N LYS A 391 -1.22 -4.95 -18.97
CA LYS A 391 -0.66 -5.95 -19.90
C LYS A 391 0.72 -6.40 -19.43
N LEU A 392 1.60 -5.47 -19.10
CA LEU A 392 2.95 -5.77 -18.66
C LEU A 392 2.95 -6.59 -17.36
N ILE A 393 2.13 -6.21 -16.38
CA ILE A 393 1.93 -7.01 -15.15
C ILE A 393 1.41 -8.41 -15.47
N THR A 394 0.48 -8.53 -16.42
CA THR A 394 -0.09 -9.83 -16.82
C THR A 394 0.95 -10.70 -17.50
N GLU A 395 1.73 -10.14 -18.41
CA GLU A 395 2.84 -10.82 -19.09
C GLU A 395 3.89 -11.28 -18.09
N MET A 396 4.28 -10.43 -17.13
CA MET A 396 5.19 -10.81 -16.04
C MET A 396 4.63 -11.96 -15.20
N LYS A 397 3.35 -11.92 -14.82
CA LYS A 397 2.71 -13.02 -14.07
C LYS A 397 2.69 -14.33 -14.86
N ILE A 398 2.45 -14.26 -16.17
CA ILE A 398 2.50 -15.44 -17.05
C ILE A 398 3.93 -15.98 -17.12
N GLN A 399 4.94 -15.12 -17.24
CA GLN A 399 6.34 -15.54 -17.25
C GLN A 399 6.77 -16.17 -15.91
N GLN A 400 6.39 -15.57 -14.79
CA GLN A 400 6.64 -16.12 -13.46
C GLN A 400 6.01 -17.50 -13.30
N ALA A 401 4.74 -17.65 -13.67
CA ALA A 401 4.06 -18.95 -13.62
C ALA A 401 4.69 -20.00 -14.54
N ARG A 402 5.19 -19.59 -15.72
CA ARG A 402 5.88 -20.48 -16.67
C ARG A 402 7.18 -21.06 -16.11
N TYR A 403 7.90 -20.27 -15.32
CA TYR A 403 9.18 -20.69 -14.76
C TYR A 403 9.13 -21.08 -13.28
N ALA A 404 7.95 -21.10 -12.68
CA ALA A 404 7.76 -21.60 -11.33
C ALA A 404 7.83 -23.14 -11.31
N ASN A 405 8.29 -23.69 -10.20
CA ASN A 405 8.18 -25.10 -9.92
C ASN A 405 6.69 -25.49 -9.79
N PRO A 406 6.21 -26.52 -10.50
CA PRO A 406 4.77 -26.81 -10.59
C PRO A 406 4.14 -27.28 -9.28
N LEU A 407 4.94 -27.83 -8.36
CA LEU A 407 4.45 -28.29 -7.06
C LEU A 407 4.42 -27.15 -6.04
N THR A 408 5.57 -26.50 -5.84
CA THR A 408 5.75 -25.51 -4.77
C THR A 408 5.38 -24.09 -5.17
N LEU A 409 5.20 -23.84 -6.48
CA LEU A 409 5.01 -22.51 -7.08
C LEU A 409 6.16 -21.52 -6.85
N LEU A 410 7.26 -21.98 -6.23
CA LEU A 410 8.46 -21.17 -6.05
C LEU A 410 9.17 -20.93 -7.39
N PRO A 411 9.90 -19.81 -7.54
CA PRO A 411 10.73 -19.54 -8.71
C PRO A 411 11.67 -20.72 -9.04
N GLY A 412 11.67 -21.18 -10.29
CA GLY A 412 12.54 -22.25 -10.77
C GLY A 412 13.89 -21.75 -11.31
N ASN A 413 14.55 -22.59 -12.10
CA ASN A 413 15.95 -22.36 -12.53
C ASN A 413 16.21 -21.05 -13.27
N VAL A 414 15.28 -20.61 -14.14
CA VAL A 414 15.46 -19.37 -14.91
C VAL A 414 15.42 -18.12 -14.00
N PRO A 415 14.38 -17.91 -13.18
CA PRO A 415 14.36 -16.85 -12.16
C PRO A 415 15.53 -16.91 -11.17
N ILE A 416 15.94 -18.11 -10.75
CA ILE A 416 17.11 -18.28 -9.87
C ILE A 416 18.36 -17.69 -10.52
N GLN A 417 18.66 -18.07 -11.76
CA GLN A 417 19.83 -17.55 -12.50
C GLN A 417 19.78 -16.04 -12.70
N GLN A 418 18.59 -15.48 -13.00
CA GLN A 418 18.39 -14.04 -13.11
C GLN A 418 18.63 -13.32 -11.78
N CYS A 419 18.17 -13.87 -10.66
CA CYS A 419 18.40 -13.35 -9.32
C CYS A 419 19.90 -13.29 -9.01
N LEU A 420 20.63 -14.40 -9.21
CA LEU A 420 22.08 -14.45 -8.96
C LEU A 420 22.85 -13.46 -9.85
N THR A 421 22.48 -13.38 -11.14
CA THR A 421 23.08 -12.41 -12.07
C THR A 421 22.87 -10.96 -11.62
N ARG A 422 21.64 -10.63 -11.18
CA ARG A 422 21.30 -9.29 -10.69
C ARG A 422 22.08 -8.94 -9.43
N LEU A 423 22.22 -9.90 -8.53
CA LEU A 423 22.96 -9.74 -7.29
C LEU A 423 24.44 -9.41 -7.55
N LEU A 424 25.07 -10.12 -8.49
CA LEU A 424 26.44 -9.86 -8.94
C LEU A 424 26.56 -8.48 -9.60
N GLN A 425 25.63 -8.10 -10.48
CA GLN A 425 25.63 -6.79 -11.14
C GLN A 425 25.47 -5.62 -10.16
N GLN A 426 24.74 -5.84 -9.06
CA GLN A 426 24.54 -4.84 -8.01
C GLN A 426 25.72 -4.73 -7.03
N GLY A 427 26.71 -5.63 -7.09
CA GLY A 427 27.80 -5.67 -6.11
C GLY A 427 27.32 -5.94 -4.69
N ARG A 428 26.19 -6.64 -4.52
CA ARG A 428 25.53 -6.74 -3.21
C ARG A 428 26.11 -7.89 -2.39
N GLU A 429 26.63 -7.58 -1.19
CA GLU A 429 27.03 -8.61 -0.22
C GLU A 429 25.81 -9.43 0.23
N SER A 430 25.90 -10.77 0.18
CA SER A 430 24.78 -11.66 0.44
C SER A 430 25.19 -13.10 0.77
N MET A 431 24.27 -13.86 1.35
CA MET A 431 24.43 -15.29 1.66
C MET A 431 23.62 -16.13 0.68
N ILE A 432 24.28 -16.93 -0.14
CA ILE A 432 23.65 -17.85 -1.10
C ILE A 432 23.54 -19.22 -0.45
N CYS A 433 22.33 -19.64 -0.13
CA CYS A 433 22.08 -20.85 0.64
C CYS A 433 21.42 -21.92 -0.24
N TYR A 434 22.09 -23.04 -0.47
CA TYR A 434 21.51 -24.24 -1.06
C TYR A 434 21.00 -25.14 0.05
N VAL A 435 19.72 -25.48 0.00
CA VAL A 435 19.01 -26.27 1.02
C VAL A 435 18.56 -27.58 0.42
N ASP A 436 18.82 -28.68 1.11
CA ASP A 436 18.49 -30.03 0.65
C ASP A 436 18.02 -30.90 1.82
N ILE A 437 17.09 -31.81 1.54
CA ILE A 437 16.46 -32.69 2.52
C ILE A 437 17.24 -33.99 2.64
N ASP A 438 17.77 -34.26 3.83
CA ASP A 438 18.52 -35.50 4.08
C ASP A 438 17.60 -36.72 4.05
N SER A 439 18.07 -37.82 3.44
CA SER A 439 17.35 -39.11 3.38
C SER A 439 15.96 -39.05 2.72
N PHE A 440 15.72 -38.07 1.83
CA PHE A 440 14.41 -37.87 1.21
C PHE A 440 13.96 -39.02 0.28
N LYS A 441 14.87 -39.58 -0.52
CA LYS A 441 14.56 -40.74 -1.38
C LYS A 441 14.13 -41.98 -0.56
N PRO A 442 14.91 -42.43 0.45
CA PRO A 442 14.47 -43.47 1.39
C PRO A 442 13.11 -43.20 2.04
N PHE A 443 12.81 -41.94 2.37
CA PHE A 443 11.51 -41.55 2.90
C PHE A 443 10.39 -41.79 1.88
N ASN A 444 10.57 -41.36 0.62
CA ASN A 444 9.60 -41.59 -0.45
C ASN A 444 9.37 -43.08 -0.74
N ASP A 445 10.41 -43.90 -0.63
CA ASP A 445 10.30 -45.35 -0.84
C ASP A 445 9.40 -46.02 0.22
N ILE A 446 9.27 -45.44 1.42
CA ILE A 446 8.41 -45.95 2.50
C ILE A 446 7.02 -45.31 2.51
N TYR A 447 6.98 -43.98 2.39
CA TYR A 447 5.78 -43.18 2.61
C TYR A 447 5.04 -42.80 1.33
N GLY A 448 5.65 -43.04 0.18
CA GLY A 448 5.12 -42.70 -1.15
C GLY A 448 5.32 -41.23 -1.52
N TYR A 449 5.34 -40.98 -2.83
CA TYR A 449 5.59 -39.65 -3.40
C TYR A 449 4.58 -38.59 -2.97
N ALA A 450 3.30 -38.95 -2.80
CA ALA A 450 2.28 -37.98 -2.34
C ALA A 450 2.64 -37.37 -0.97
N ARG A 451 3.19 -38.18 -0.06
CA ARG A 451 3.66 -37.69 1.25
C ARG A 451 5.01 -36.99 1.15
N GLY A 452 5.85 -37.38 0.19
CA GLY A 452 7.04 -36.61 -0.20
C GLY A 452 6.70 -35.20 -0.67
N ASP A 453 5.68 -35.06 -1.52
CA ASP A 453 5.22 -33.78 -2.03
C ASP A 453 4.72 -32.87 -0.89
N GLU A 454 4.01 -33.43 0.10
CA GLU A 454 3.64 -32.71 1.33
C GLU A 454 4.86 -32.20 2.12
N VAL A 455 5.95 -32.96 2.16
CA VAL A 455 7.21 -32.53 2.78
C VAL A 455 7.87 -31.41 1.97
N LEU A 456 7.90 -31.50 0.64
CA LEU A 456 8.44 -30.43 -0.22
C LEU A 456 7.65 -29.13 -0.06
N LEU A 457 6.32 -29.21 0.00
CA LEU A 457 5.46 -28.08 0.30
C LEU A 457 5.70 -27.51 1.70
N CYS A 458 5.93 -28.37 2.68
CA CYS A 458 6.29 -27.98 4.04
C CYS A 458 7.61 -27.20 4.07
N LEU A 459 8.64 -27.67 3.36
CA LEU A 459 9.92 -26.96 3.25
C LEU A 459 9.73 -25.62 2.54
N ALA A 460 9.03 -25.59 1.40
CA ALA A 460 8.76 -24.37 0.66
C ALA A 460 8.10 -23.28 1.54
N GLN A 461 7.13 -23.68 2.38
CA GLN A 461 6.51 -22.79 3.35
C GLN A 461 7.50 -22.30 4.41
N CYS A 462 8.29 -23.21 5.01
CA CYS A 462 9.31 -22.84 6.00
C CYS A 462 10.35 -21.86 5.44
N LEU A 463 10.76 -22.02 4.17
CA LEU A 463 11.68 -21.12 3.50
C LEU A 463 11.04 -19.74 3.26
N ASN A 464 9.79 -19.70 2.77
CA ASN A 464 9.04 -18.47 2.54
C ASN A 464 8.87 -17.63 3.82
N ASP A 465 8.61 -18.29 4.96
CA ASP A 465 8.42 -17.62 6.25
C ASP A 465 9.73 -17.03 6.83
N ARG A 466 10.88 -17.31 6.20
CA ARG A 466 12.23 -16.87 6.62
C ARG A 466 12.86 -15.82 5.72
N VAL A 467 12.25 -15.55 4.57
CA VAL A 467 12.70 -14.52 3.63
C VAL A 467 11.87 -13.26 3.79
N ASP A 468 12.51 -12.12 3.65
CA ASP A 468 11.83 -10.85 3.46
C ASP A 468 11.71 -10.58 1.95
N PRO A 469 10.50 -10.64 1.35
CA PRO A 469 10.32 -10.55 -0.09
C PRO A 469 10.87 -9.27 -0.74
N SER A 470 11.10 -8.22 0.06
CA SER A 470 11.67 -6.94 -0.40
C SER A 470 13.18 -6.98 -0.62
N ARG A 471 13.89 -7.93 0.02
CA ARG A 471 15.36 -7.95 0.02
C ARG A 471 15.99 -9.32 -0.20
N ASP A 472 15.26 -10.40 0.07
CA ASP A 472 15.70 -11.79 0.01
C ASP A 472 15.04 -12.51 -1.19
N PHE A 473 15.52 -13.71 -1.52
CA PHE A 473 14.97 -14.54 -2.60
C PHE A 473 14.86 -16.00 -2.14
N VAL A 474 13.87 -16.72 -2.66
CA VAL A 474 13.74 -18.17 -2.49
C VAL A 474 13.31 -18.80 -3.82
N GLY A 475 13.87 -19.95 -4.15
CA GLY A 475 13.57 -20.71 -5.35
C GLY A 475 13.64 -22.22 -5.12
N HIS A 476 13.04 -22.97 -6.04
CA HIS A 476 13.04 -24.43 -6.05
C HIS A 476 13.66 -24.93 -7.36
N ILE A 477 14.86 -25.49 -7.27
CA ILE A 477 15.66 -25.96 -8.40
C ILE A 477 15.03 -27.24 -9.00
N GLY A 478 14.73 -28.21 -8.15
CA GLY A 478 14.02 -29.43 -8.48
C GLY A 478 14.26 -30.56 -7.47
N GLY A 479 13.35 -31.53 -7.39
CA GLY A 479 13.47 -32.62 -6.41
C GLY A 479 13.39 -32.10 -4.98
N ASP A 480 14.43 -32.34 -4.20
CA ASP A 480 14.65 -31.85 -2.84
C ASP A 480 15.60 -30.65 -2.76
N ASP A 481 16.03 -30.08 -3.90
CA ASP A 481 16.97 -28.95 -3.97
C ASP A 481 16.26 -27.58 -4.01
N PHE A 482 16.55 -26.75 -3.02
CA PHE A 482 16.07 -25.37 -2.89
C PHE A 482 17.22 -24.38 -2.81
N LEU A 483 16.93 -23.12 -3.14
CA LEU A 483 17.86 -22.01 -3.05
C LEU A 483 17.24 -20.87 -2.26
N MET A 484 18.01 -20.27 -1.35
CA MET A 484 17.68 -19.00 -0.72
C MET A 484 18.82 -18.00 -0.93
N VAL A 485 18.48 -16.73 -1.06
CA VAL A 485 19.42 -15.61 -0.97
C VAL A 485 18.99 -14.75 0.21
N LEU A 486 19.89 -14.55 1.16
CA LEU A 486 19.65 -13.75 2.36
C LEU A 486 20.63 -12.58 2.41
N GLY A 487 20.19 -11.45 2.97
CA GLY A 487 21.11 -10.39 3.38
C GLY A 487 22.10 -10.84 4.47
N PHE A 488 23.18 -10.08 4.66
CA PHE A 488 24.21 -10.35 5.68
C PHE A 488 23.70 -10.25 7.13
N GLU A 489 22.59 -9.56 7.37
CA GLU A 489 22.04 -9.40 8.72
C GLU A 489 21.20 -10.62 9.15
N ASP A 490 21.46 -11.12 10.36
CA ASP A 490 20.66 -12.16 11.03
C ASP A 490 20.52 -13.50 10.27
N TRP A 491 21.26 -13.74 9.19
CA TRP A 491 21.13 -14.94 8.35
C TRP A 491 21.34 -16.23 9.16
N GLU A 492 22.34 -16.27 10.04
CA GLU A 492 22.67 -17.46 10.82
C GLU A 492 21.53 -17.84 11.77
N ARG A 493 20.91 -16.84 12.41
CA ARG A 493 19.73 -17.04 13.28
C ARG A 493 18.54 -17.53 12.45
N ARG A 494 18.31 -16.96 11.26
CA ARG A 494 17.22 -17.37 10.37
C ARG A 494 17.39 -18.82 9.92
N LEU A 495 18.60 -19.23 9.54
CA LEU A 495 18.90 -20.61 9.15
C LEU A 495 18.76 -21.60 10.32
N LYS A 496 19.23 -21.26 11.52
CA LYS A 496 19.02 -22.11 12.71
C LYS A 496 17.52 -22.32 12.99
N ASN A 497 16.75 -21.24 12.95
CA ASN A 497 15.31 -21.31 13.13
C ASN A 497 14.60 -22.07 11.98
N LEU A 498 15.17 -22.12 10.77
CA LEU A 498 14.66 -22.91 9.65
C LEU A 498 14.87 -24.41 9.91
N LEU A 499 16.06 -24.80 10.37
CA LEU A 499 16.37 -26.20 10.73
C LEU A 499 15.39 -26.73 11.79
N ASP A 500 15.21 -25.97 12.87
CA ASP A 500 14.35 -26.35 13.99
C ASP A 500 12.88 -26.45 13.57
N ASP A 501 12.37 -25.46 12.84
CA ASP A 501 10.97 -25.44 12.41
C ASP A 501 10.66 -26.56 11.42
N PHE A 502 11.54 -26.80 10.45
CA PHE A 502 11.36 -27.90 9.50
C PHE A 502 11.33 -29.25 10.23
N GLN A 503 12.28 -29.49 11.13
CA GLN A 503 12.34 -30.73 11.89
C GLN A 503 11.08 -30.94 12.75
N ASN A 504 10.60 -29.88 13.41
CA ASN A 504 9.38 -29.93 14.21
C ASN A 504 8.13 -30.20 13.36
N GLN A 505 8.00 -29.52 12.21
CA GLN A 505 6.86 -29.71 11.30
C GLN A 505 6.89 -31.09 10.65
N CYS A 506 8.06 -31.64 10.35
CA CYS A 506 8.20 -32.95 9.71
C CYS A 506 7.68 -34.11 10.55
N ARG A 507 7.60 -33.96 11.88
CA ARG A 507 7.11 -35.02 12.80
C ARG A 507 5.73 -35.54 12.42
N ARG A 508 4.84 -34.69 11.88
CA ARG A 508 3.46 -35.08 11.50
C ARG A 508 3.39 -36.06 10.33
N PHE A 509 4.44 -36.18 9.53
CA PHE A 509 4.44 -37.06 8.35
C PHE A 509 4.81 -38.51 8.70
N TYR A 510 5.36 -38.73 9.89
CA TYR A 510 5.82 -40.03 10.36
C TYR A 510 4.74 -40.82 11.09
N ARG A 511 4.89 -42.15 11.07
CA ARG A 511 4.18 -43.05 12.00
C ARG A 511 4.79 -42.93 13.40
N ALA A 512 3.98 -43.20 14.43
CA ALA A 512 4.43 -43.14 15.83
C ALA A 512 5.67 -44.02 16.10
N GLU A 513 5.71 -45.23 15.53
CA GLU A 513 6.84 -46.17 15.66
C GLU A 513 8.19 -45.58 15.21
N HIS A 514 8.21 -44.80 14.13
CA HIS A 514 9.42 -44.18 13.61
C HIS A 514 9.82 -42.93 14.40
N LEU A 515 8.85 -42.21 14.96
CA LEU A 515 9.11 -41.07 15.84
C LEU A 515 9.73 -41.52 17.18
N GLU A 516 9.22 -42.60 17.76
CA GLU A 516 9.75 -43.18 19.00
C GLU A 516 11.16 -43.74 18.80
N ALA A 517 11.44 -44.37 17.64
CA ALA A 517 12.76 -44.89 17.30
C ALA A 517 13.76 -43.80 16.91
N GLY A 518 13.30 -42.61 16.48
CA GLY A 518 14.15 -41.56 15.93
C GLY A 518 14.76 -41.88 14.56
N CYS A 519 14.31 -42.96 13.91
CA CYS A 519 14.78 -43.42 12.61
C CYS A 519 13.69 -44.24 11.89
N PHE A 520 13.92 -44.52 10.61
CA PHE A 520 13.08 -45.41 9.80
C PHE A 520 13.95 -46.35 8.95
N ILE A 521 13.45 -47.56 8.67
CA ILE A 521 14.22 -48.60 7.98
C ILE A 521 13.82 -48.65 6.50
N ALA A 522 14.74 -48.30 5.61
CA ALA A 522 14.54 -48.36 4.15
C ALA A 522 15.60 -49.23 3.48
N LEU A 523 15.41 -49.51 2.19
CA LEU A 523 16.44 -50.14 1.37
C LEU A 523 17.42 -49.07 0.87
N ASN A 524 18.72 -49.29 1.07
CA ASN A 524 19.75 -48.45 0.49
C ASN A 524 19.91 -48.71 -1.01
N ARG A 525 20.83 -47.99 -1.68
CA ARG A 525 21.09 -48.14 -3.13
C ARG A 525 21.55 -49.54 -3.55
N GLN A 526 22.00 -50.37 -2.61
CA GLN A 526 22.44 -51.76 -2.83
C GLN A 526 21.35 -52.79 -2.49
N GLY A 527 20.13 -52.34 -2.16
CA GLY A 527 19.01 -53.20 -1.81
C GLY A 527 19.10 -53.83 -0.41
N GLN A 528 19.94 -53.29 0.47
CA GLN A 528 20.08 -53.75 1.86
C GLN A 528 19.26 -52.86 2.80
N ARG A 529 18.67 -53.46 3.85
CA ARG A 529 17.97 -52.70 4.89
C ARG A 529 18.97 -51.89 5.70
N GLN A 530 18.70 -50.60 5.84
CA GLN A 530 19.51 -49.66 6.59
C GLN A 530 18.59 -48.71 7.38
N ASP A 531 19.04 -48.33 8.57
CA ASP A 531 18.38 -47.33 9.40
C ASP A 531 18.75 -45.93 8.90
N PHE A 532 17.73 -45.13 8.59
CA PHE A 532 17.88 -43.74 8.19
C PHE A 532 17.35 -42.82 9.30
N PRO A 533 18.07 -41.74 9.67
CA PRO A 533 17.55 -40.76 10.61
C PRO A 533 16.28 -40.08 10.06
N LEU A 534 15.48 -39.49 10.95
CA LEU A 534 14.37 -38.62 10.52
C LEU A 534 14.88 -37.47 9.63
N LEU A 535 14.00 -36.96 8.75
CA LEU A 535 14.35 -35.89 7.81
C LEU A 535 14.96 -34.69 8.56
N SER A 536 16.09 -34.23 8.04
CA SER A 536 16.77 -33.00 8.42
C SER A 536 17.13 -32.20 7.16
N LEU A 537 17.70 -31.01 7.34
CA LEU A 537 18.19 -30.21 6.23
C LEU A 537 19.72 -30.09 6.31
N SER A 538 20.35 -30.22 5.16
CA SER A 538 21.74 -29.84 4.92
C SER A 538 21.77 -28.52 4.14
N ILE A 539 22.42 -27.50 4.71
CA ILE A 539 22.49 -26.16 4.09
C ILE A 539 23.93 -25.79 3.74
N GLY A 540 24.21 -25.67 2.44
CA GLY A 540 25.44 -25.09 1.92
C GLY A 540 25.30 -23.59 1.74
N VAL A 541 26.16 -22.79 2.37
CA VAL A 541 26.11 -21.34 2.32
C VAL A 541 27.38 -20.80 1.65
N VAL A 542 27.22 -19.92 0.68
CA VAL A 542 28.32 -19.10 0.15
C VAL A 542 28.13 -17.68 0.66
N HIS A 543 29.10 -17.20 1.42
CA HIS A 543 29.19 -15.78 1.75
C HIS A 543 29.84 -15.05 0.57
N LEU A 544 29.02 -14.30 -0.16
CA LEU A 544 29.45 -13.52 -1.32
C LEU A 544 29.75 -12.08 -0.89
N HIS A 545 31.01 -11.69 -1.05
CA HIS A 545 31.50 -10.32 -0.80
C HIS A 545 31.35 -9.44 -2.05
N GLU A 546 31.14 -8.13 -1.85
CA GLU A 546 31.03 -7.12 -2.91
C GLU A 546 32.22 -7.18 -3.90
N GLU A 547 33.44 -7.34 -3.38
CA GLU A 547 34.67 -7.40 -4.17
C GLU A 547 34.72 -8.63 -5.10
N SER A 548 34.07 -9.73 -4.71
CA SER A 548 34.03 -10.96 -5.51
C SER A 548 33.01 -10.88 -6.65
N CYS A 549 32.01 -9.98 -6.58
CA CYS A 549 30.93 -9.89 -7.57
C CYS A 549 31.41 -9.58 -8.98
N ALA A 550 32.54 -8.88 -9.14
CA ALA A 550 33.12 -8.56 -10.46
C ALA A 550 33.87 -9.73 -11.11
N HIS A 551 34.17 -10.79 -10.34
CA HIS A 551 35.07 -11.87 -10.74
C HIS A 551 34.36 -13.23 -10.88
N VAL A 552 33.07 -13.29 -10.56
CA VAL A 552 32.28 -14.53 -10.48
C VAL A 552 31.01 -14.39 -11.30
N ASP A 553 30.61 -15.45 -12.00
CA ASP A 553 29.32 -15.52 -12.68
C ASP A 553 28.27 -16.35 -11.90
N ALA A 554 27.01 -16.27 -12.33
CA ALA A 554 25.90 -16.96 -11.67
C ALA A 554 26.03 -18.49 -11.68
N SER A 555 26.74 -19.07 -12.66
CA SER A 555 26.97 -20.51 -12.73
C SER A 555 28.00 -20.94 -11.70
N GLN A 556 29.12 -20.22 -11.62
CA GLN A 556 30.18 -20.47 -10.65
C GLN A 556 29.67 -20.33 -9.20
N LEU A 557 28.83 -19.34 -8.94
CA LEU A 557 28.22 -19.13 -7.63
C LEU A 557 27.29 -20.29 -7.23
N ALA A 558 26.50 -20.79 -8.19
CA ALA A 558 25.64 -21.96 -8.00
C ALA A 558 26.47 -23.24 -7.74
N ASP A 559 27.58 -23.42 -8.47
CA ASP A 559 28.48 -24.55 -8.29
C ASP A 559 29.15 -24.55 -6.91
N LEU A 560 29.62 -23.39 -6.44
CA LEU A 560 30.17 -23.24 -5.09
C LEU A 560 29.15 -23.56 -4.00
N ALA A 561 27.92 -23.08 -4.15
CA ALA A 561 26.89 -23.36 -3.17
C ALA A 561 26.48 -24.85 -3.16
N SER A 562 26.50 -25.50 -4.33
CA SER A 562 26.37 -26.95 -4.44
C SER A 562 27.52 -27.71 -3.76
N GLN A 563 28.76 -27.23 -3.88
CA GLN A 563 29.91 -27.79 -3.16
C GLN A 563 29.78 -27.61 -1.64
N ALA A 564 29.41 -26.41 -1.18
CA ALA A 564 29.14 -26.14 0.23
C ALA A 564 28.08 -27.09 0.79
N LYS A 565 27.04 -27.36 0.00
CA LYS A 565 25.96 -28.30 0.34
C LYS A 565 26.49 -29.73 0.47
N HIS A 566 27.44 -30.14 -0.37
CA HIS A 566 28.05 -31.47 -0.26
C HIS A 566 28.79 -31.63 1.07
N PHE A 567 29.57 -30.63 1.49
CA PHE A 567 30.22 -30.63 2.81
C PHE A 567 29.24 -30.60 3.98
N ALA A 568 28.08 -29.94 3.82
CA ALA A 568 27.03 -29.97 4.83
C ALA A 568 26.48 -31.40 5.03
N LYS A 569 26.31 -32.16 3.95
CA LYS A 569 25.81 -33.56 3.99
C LYS A 569 26.75 -34.57 4.64
N ASP A 570 28.03 -34.24 4.79
CA ASP A 570 28.99 -35.10 5.49
C ASP A 570 28.78 -35.08 7.01
N VAL A 571 28.05 -34.10 7.54
CA VAL A 571 27.66 -34.00 8.95
C VAL A 571 26.34 -34.74 9.16
N ALA A 572 26.29 -35.61 10.16
CA ALA A 572 25.06 -36.33 10.48
C ALA A 572 24.01 -35.40 11.12
N GLY A 573 22.83 -35.35 10.51
CA GLY A 573 21.69 -34.53 10.97
C GLY A 573 21.71 -33.12 10.39
N ALA A 574 20.92 -32.22 10.98
CA ALA A 574 20.77 -30.86 10.49
C ALA A 574 22.10 -30.09 10.55
N SER A 575 22.53 -29.51 9.42
CA SER A 575 23.87 -28.93 9.30
C SER A 575 23.88 -27.67 8.42
N ILE A 576 24.86 -26.80 8.70
CA ILE A 576 25.16 -25.61 7.90
C ILE A 576 26.66 -25.61 7.63
N HIS A 577 27.06 -25.48 6.37
CA HIS A 577 28.46 -25.33 5.98
C HIS A 577 28.65 -24.05 5.19
N VAL A 578 29.62 -23.23 5.58
CA VAL A 578 29.86 -21.90 4.98
C VAL A 578 31.17 -21.89 4.22
N ILE A 579 31.12 -21.47 2.95
CA ILE A 579 32.28 -21.16 2.12
C ILE A 579 32.33 -19.64 1.91
N ASP A 580 33.52 -19.06 2.00
CA ASP A 580 33.76 -17.63 1.77
C ASP A 580 34.26 -17.38 0.34
N SER A 581 33.62 -16.47 -0.39
CA SER A 581 33.96 -16.15 -1.78
C SER A 581 35.37 -15.57 -1.94
N THR A 582 35.98 -14.99 -0.90
CA THR A 582 37.36 -14.49 -0.95
C THR A 582 38.40 -15.60 -1.06
N ARG A 583 38.03 -16.86 -0.80
CA ARG A 583 38.93 -18.03 -0.86
C ARG A 583 38.74 -18.85 -2.15
N MET A 584 38.07 -18.30 -3.16
CA MET A 584 37.73 -19.01 -4.41
C MET A 584 38.95 -19.51 -5.19
N ASP A 585 40.06 -18.77 -5.20
CA ASP A 585 41.30 -19.16 -5.89
C ASP A 585 41.90 -20.47 -5.34
N LEU A 586 41.63 -20.80 -4.07
CA LEU A 586 42.10 -22.03 -3.42
C LEU A 586 41.17 -23.22 -3.65
N LEU A 587 39.89 -22.98 -3.96
CA LEU A 587 38.86 -24.00 -4.12
C LEU A 587 38.71 -24.47 -5.57
N MET A 588 38.98 -23.62 -6.57
CA MET A 588 38.94 -24.01 -7.99
C MET A 588 40.18 -24.81 -8.46
N GLN A 589 41.20 -24.97 -7.61
CA GLN A 589 42.41 -25.75 -7.92
C GLN A 589 42.41 -27.16 -7.29
N ALA A 590 41.40 -27.50 -6.50
CA ALA A 590 41.20 -28.80 -5.87
C ALA A 590 40.12 -29.59 -6.63
#